data_AF-A0A4R8DUL5-F1
#
_entry.id   AF-A0A4R8DUL5-F1
#
_cell.length_a   1.000
_cell.length_b   1.000
_cell.length_c   1.000
_cell.angle_alpha   90.00
_cell.angle_beta   90.00
_cell.angle_gamma   90.00
#
_symmetry.space_group_name_H-M   'P 1'
#
loop_
_entity.id
_entity.type
_entity.pdbx_description
1 polymer ?
#
loop_
_entity_poly.entity_id
_entity_poly.type
_entity_poly.pdbx_seq_one_letter_code
_entity_poly.pdbx_strand_id
1 'polypeptide(L)'
;MLNPFTRLDARLLQRLLETHHYWFVRQSYPRGKDPFQEGLKAALLLTHYDNINQAQIHFQAIATDPYAFLYETPKPEHLARLHTAAGGVRGYPVFVPILRVPWDPGPGVEHQIRRYVSQKLTWDPRRGDEIRSNLFVQFGEIFITLRYHAHEIKIPFADIERM
;
A
#
# COMPACT_ATOMS: atom_id res chain seq x y z
N MET A 1 -7.28 -8.70 8.56
CA MET A 1 -6.06 -8.26 7.86
C MET A 1 -5.50 -7.07 8.61
N LEU A 2 -4.21 -7.09 8.95
CA LEU A 2 -3.56 -5.96 9.61
C LEU A 2 -3.49 -4.78 8.63
N ASN A 3 -3.66 -3.55 9.10
CA ASN A 3 -3.40 -2.35 8.31
C ASN A 3 -1.94 -1.91 8.52
N PRO A 4 -1.05 -2.13 7.54
CA PRO A 4 0.37 -1.85 7.73
C PRO A 4 0.74 -0.38 7.41
N PHE A 5 -0.20 0.38 6.86
CA PHE A 5 0.03 1.74 6.41
C PHE A 5 -0.19 2.77 7.52
N THR A 6 0.55 3.86 7.40
CA THR A 6 0.52 4.96 8.36
C THR A 6 -0.66 5.88 8.06
N ARG A 7 -1.33 6.39 9.10
CA ARG A 7 -2.40 7.36 8.93
C ARG A 7 -1.78 8.70 8.53
N LEU A 8 -2.39 9.38 7.56
CA LEU A 8 -1.96 10.72 7.19
C LEU A 8 -2.36 11.70 8.31
N ASP A 9 -1.39 12.52 8.72
CA ASP A 9 -1.60 13.69 9.56
C ASP A 9 -0.89 14.91 8.95
N ALA A 10 -1.13 16.09 9.51
CA ALA A 10 -0.55 17.34 9.01
C ALA A 10 0.99 17.33 9.02
N ARG A 11 1.61 16.70 10.03
CA ARG A 11 3.06 16.61 10.16
C ARG A 11 3.67 15.74 9.08
N LEU A 12 3.04 14.62 8.77
CA LEU A 12 3.48 13.70 7.73
C LEU A 12 3.29 14.31 6.35
N LEU A 13 2.15 14.98 6.10
CA LEU A 13 1.95 15.72 4.85
C LEU A 13 3.05 16.75 4.64
N GLN A 14 3.36 17.55 5.66
CA GLN A 14 4.41 18.55 5.58
C GLN A 14 5.77 17.93 5.22
N ARG A 15 6.16 16.82 5.87
CA ARG A 15 7.40 16.10 5.55
C ARG A 15 7.45 15.58 4.11
N LEU A 16 6.33 15.11 3.58
CA LEU A 16 6.25 14.64 2.20
C LEU A 16 6.48 15.80 1.21
N LEU A 17 5.92 16.97 1.49
CA LEU A 17 6.13 18.17 0.68
C LEU A 17 7.58 18.67 0.76
N GLU A 18 8.19 18.66 1.95
CA GLU A 18 9.59 19.03 2.19
C GLU A 18 10.58 18.10 1.46
N THR A 19 10.17 16.85 1.21
CA THR A 19 10.96 15.85 0.47
C THR A 19 10.62 15.80 -1.03
N HIS A 20 10.05 16.88 -1.57
CA HIS A 20 9.75 17.06 -3.00
C HIS A 20 8.68 16.13 -3.59
N HIS A 21 7.80 15.56 -2.75
CA HIS A 21 6.64 14.83 -3.25
C HIS A 21 5.49 15.78 -3.55
N TYR A 22 5.33 16.14 -4.83
CA TYR A 22 4.36 17.14 -5.28
C TYR A 22 3.11 16.56 -5.94
N TRP A 23 3.09 15.25 -6.20
CA TRP A 23 1.94 14.57 -6.80
C TRP A 23 1.42 13.49 -5.87
N PHE A 24 0.09 13.44 -5.71
CA PHE A 24 -0.54 12.43 -4.87
C PHE A 24 -1.68 11.76 -5.60
N VAL A 25 -1.74 10.44 -5.56
CA VAL A 25 -2.85 9.67 -6.13
C VAL A 25 -3.69 9.14 -4.99
N ARG A 26 -4.98 9.44 -5.02
CA ARG A 26 -5.98 8.93 -4.08
C ARG A 26 -6.71 7.75 -4.66
N GLN A 27 -6.96 6.75 -3.83
CA GLN A 27 -7.77 5.57 -4.17
C GLN A 27 -8.54 5.07 -2.95
N SER A 28 -9.46 4.14 -3.19
CA SER A 28 -10.10 3.35 -2.14
C SER A 28 -9.09 2.47 -1.42
N TYR A 29 -9.21 2.36 -0.10
CA TYR A 29 -8.33 1.51 0.71
C TYR A 29 -9.11 0.59 1.63
N PRO A 30 -9.62 -0.55 1.11
CA PRO A 30 -10.44 -1.47 1.89
C PRO A 30 -9.78 -1.97 3.18
N ARG A 31 -8.44 -2.17 3.16
CA ARG A 31 -7.65 -2.60 4.33
C ARG A 31 -7.63 -1.57 5.48
N GLY A 32 -7.93 -0.31 5.18
CA GLY A 32 -8.01 0.75 6.19
C GLY A 32 -9.38 0.84 6.87
N LYS A 33 -10.36 0.03 6.44
CA LYS A 33 -11.66 -0.06 7.12
C LYS A 33 -11.53 -0.97 8.33
N ASP A 34 -11.81 -0.44 9.51
CA ASP A 34 -12.03 -1.26 10.70
C ASP A 34 -13.50 -1.67 10.74
N PRO A 35 -13.83 -2.98 10.67
CA PRO A 35 -15.22 -3.45 10.68
C PRO A 35 -15.95 -3.15 12.00
N PHE A 36 -15.23 -2.84 13.08
CA PHE A 36 -15.80 -2.48 14.37
C PHE A 36 -15.98 -0.97 14.56
N GLN A 37 -15.52 -0.15 13.61
CA GLN A 37 -15.63 1.29 13.70
C GLN A 37 -16.93 1.81 13.06
N GLU A 38 -17.86 2.25 13.90
CA GLU A 38 -19.11 2.85 13.44
C GLU A 38 -18.90 4.20 12.74
N GLY A 39 -19.74 4.51 11.75
CA GLY A 39 -19.74 5.80 11.05
C GLY A 39 -18.65 5.97 9.97
N LEU A 40 -17.96 4.89 9.60
CA LEU A 40 -16.94 4.89 8.57
C LEU A 40 -17.60 4.86 7.18
N LYS A 41 -17.40 5.90 6.38
CA LYS A 41 -17.97 6.01 5.01
C LYS A 41 -17.05 5.35 4.00
N ALA A 42 -15.76 5.67 4.02
CA ALA A 42 -14.75 5.01 3.21
C ALA A 42 -13.38 5.19 3.85
N ALA A 43 -12.47 4.24 3.65
CA ALA A 43 -11.05 4.44 3.95
C ALA A 43 -10.32 4.74 2.65
N LEU A 44 -9.40 5.70 2.69
CA LEU A 44 -8.72 6.23 1.51
C LEU A 44 -7.20 6.08 1.66
N LEU A 45 -6.51 5.88 0.56
CA LEU A 45 -5.05 5.85 0.50
C LEU A 45 -4.56 6.98 -0.40
N LEU A 46 -3.53 7.71 0.05
CA LEU A 46 -2.82 8.71 -0.71
C LEU A 46 -1.39 8.24 -0.96
N THR A 47 -1.08 7.88 -2.20
CA THR A 47 0.27 7.54 -2.63
C THR A 47 0.97 8.80 -3.12
N HIS A 48 2.17 9.06 -2.63
CA HIS A 48 2.96 10.25 -2.91
C HIS A 48 4.04 9.96 -3.96
N TYR A 49 4.30 10.92 -4.84
CA TYR A 49 5.24 10.82 -5.95
C TYR A 49 6.05 12.09 -6.08
N ASP A 50 7.33 11.91 -6.39
CA ASP A 50 8.28 12.94 -6.81
C ASP A 50 8.29 13.13 -8.35
N ASN A 51 7.57 12.28 -9.08
CA ASN A 51 7.52 12.27 -10.53
C ASN A 51 6.08 12.18 -11.05
N ILE A 52 5.67 13.15 -11.87
CA ILE A 52 4.33 13.22 -12.45
C ILE A 52 3.98 12.00 -13.32
N ASN A 53 4.92 11.46 -14.08
CA ASN A 53 4.66 10.33 -14.98
C ASN A 53 4.30 9.09 -14.16
N GLN A 54 4.98 8.85 -13.03
CA GLN A 54 4.64 7.74 -12.14
C GLN A 54 3.26 7.92 -11.51
N ALA A 55 2.92 9.14 -11.10
CA ALA A 55 1.60 9.46 -10.56
C ALA A 55 0.49 9.25 -11.61
N GLN A 56 0.73 9.65 -12.86
CA GLN A 56 -0.21 9.43 -13.96
C GLN A 56 -0.39 7.96 -14.30
N ILE A 57 0.70 7.18 -14.38
CA ILE A 57 0.64 5.73 -14.61
C ILE A 57 -0.21 5.07 -13.52
N HIS A 58 0.03 5.42 -12.25
CA HIS A 58 -0.79 4.92 -11.16
C HIS A 58 -2.25 5.34 -11.31
N PHE A 59 -2.53 6.62 -11.52
CA PHE A 59 -3.89 7.13 -11.67
C PHE A 59 -4.66 6.43 -12.80
N GLN A 60 -4.00 6.16 -13.93
CA GLN A 60 -4.58 5.39 -15.04
C GLN A 60 -4.86 3.93 -14.66
N ALA A 61 -3.96 3.30 -13.90
CA ALA A 61 -4.15 1.92 -13.43
C ALA A 61 -5.37 1.76 -12.51
N ILE A 62 -5.80 2.84 -11.84
CA ILE A 62 -6.97 2.85 -10.94
C ILE A 62 -8.15 3.64 -11.51
N ALA A 63 -8.24 3.84 -12.83
CA ALA A 63 -9.25 4.71 -13.44
C ALA A 63 -10.71 4.32 -13.12
N THR A 64 -10.96 3.07 -12.71
CA THR A 64 -12.29 2.56 -12.31
C THR A 64 -12.59 2.75 -10.82
N ASP A 65 -11.62 3.21 -10.01
CA ASP A 65 -11.82 3.43 -8.58
C ASP A 65 -12.68 4.70 -8.35
N PRO A 66 -13.79 4.61 -7.61
CA PRO A 66 -14.71 5.73 -7.42
C PRO A 66 -14.11 6.91 -6.63
N TYR A 67 -13.01 6.68 -5.90
CA TYR A 67 -12.29 7.70 -5.15
C TYR A 67 -10.99 8.14 -5.85
N ALA A 68 -10.71 7.64 -7.05
CA ALA A 68 -9.56 8.02 -7.87
C ALA A 68 -9.46 9.54 -8.00
N PHE A 69 -8.33 10.12 -7.60
CA PHE A 69 -8.04 11.53 -7.82
C PHE A 69 -6.53 11.79 -7.85
N LEU A 70 -6.07 12.58 -8.81
CA LEU A 70 -4.68 13.04 -8.90
C LEU A 70 -4.57 14.47 -8.36
N TYR A 71 -3.86 14.62 -7.25
CA TYR A 71 -3.48 15.91 -6.69
C TYR A 71 -2.15 16.38 -7.29
N GLU A 72 -2.04 17.70 -7.40
CA GLU A 72 -0.88 18.42 -7.91
C GLU A 72 -0.67 19.59 -6.95
N THR A 73 0.31 19.49 -6.06
CA THR A 73 0.53 20.50 -5.01
C THR A 73 0.86 21.90 -5.52
N PRO A 74 1.38 22.13 -6.75
CA PRO A 74 1.49 23.48 -7.30
C PRO A 74 0.14 24.18 -7.46
N LYS A 75 -0.98 23.44 -7.50
CA LYS A 75 -2.34 23.99 -7.55
C LYS A 75 -2.82 24.28 -6.12
N PRO A 76 -3.11 25.53 -5.74
CA PRO A 76 -3.52 25.88 -4.37
C PRO A 76 -4.77 25.13 -3.89
N GLU A 77 -5.72 24.88 -4.79
CA GLU A 77 -6.92 24.11 -4.50
C GLU A 77 -6.61 22.66 -4.10
N HIS A 78 -5.69 22.02 -4.81
CA HIS A 78 -5.28 20.64 -4.53
C HIS A 78 -4.54 20.57 -3.20
N LEU A 79 -3.68 21.54 -2.92
CA LEU A 79 -2.97 21.64 -1.64
C LEU A 79 -3.94 21.83 -0.46
N ALA A 80 -4.94 22.70 -0.59
CA ALA A 80 -5.96 22.89 0.44
C ALA A 80 -6.77 21.62 0.73
N ARG A 81 -7.10 20.85 -0.31
CA ARG A 81 -7.77 19.54 -0.16
C ARG A 81 -6.87 18.52 0.53
N LEU A 82 -5.57 18.49 0.25
CA LEU A 82 -4.60 17.63 0.94
C LEU A 82 -4.49 17.99 2.43
N HIS A 83 -4.41 19.28 2.77
CA HIS A 83 -4.42 19.71 4.17
C HIS A 83 -5.71 19.32 4.89
N THR A 84 -6.86 19.41 4.20
CA THR A 84 -8.15 18.94 4.75
C THR A 84 -8.12 17.44 5.03
N ALA A 85 -7.58 16.64 4.10
CA ALA A 85 -7.43 15.20 4.27
C ALA A 85 -6.50 14.87 5.46
N ALA A 86 -5.39 15.59 5.58
CA ALA A 86 -4.42 15.44 6.67
C ALA A 86 -4.93 15.94 8.04
N GLY A 87 -5.88 16.89 8.04
CA GLY A 87 -6.57 17.36 9.25
C GLY A 87 -7.56 16.34 9.82
N GLY A 88 -7.88 15.28 9.06
CA GLY A 88 -8.80 14.24 9.46
C GLY A 88 -10.25 14.59 9.18
N VAL A 89 -10.83 13.93 8.17
CA VAL A 89 -12.25 14.09 7.84
C VAL A 89 -13.04 12.98 8.54
N ARG A 90 -14.11 13.36 9.26
CA ARG A 90 -14.96 12.39 9.97
C ARG A 90 -15.54 11.37 8.99
N GLY A 91 -15.37 10.09 9.30
CA GLY A 91 -15.82 8.97 8.45
C GLY A 91 -14.93 8.66 7.24
N TYR A 92 -13.84 9.40 7.04
CA TYR A 92 -12.88 9.18 5.96
C TYR A 92 -11.44 9.11 6.49
N PRO A 93 -11.03 8.01 7.15
CA PRO A 93 -9.61 7.84 7.47
C PRO A 93 -8.77 7.79 6.20
N VAL A 94 -7.68 8.55 6.20
CA VAL A 94 -6.74 8.67 5.07
C VAL A 94 -5.39 8.11 5.50
N PHE A 95 -4.83 7.25 4.66
CA PHE A 95 -3.56 6.57 4.89
C PHE A 95 -2.53 6.96 3.82
N VAL A 96 -1.26 6.68 4.09
CA VAL A 96 -0.16 6.74 3.12
C VAL A 96 0.60 5.42 3.10
N PRO A 97 1.16 4.99 1.95
CA PRO A 97 1.83 3.70 1.79
C PRO A 97 3.23 3.64 2.41
N ILE A 98 3.36 4.16 3.64
CA ILE A 98 4.57 4.08 4.46
C ILE A 98 4.32 3.00 5.50
N LEU A 99 5.11 1.93 5.42
CA LEU A 99 5.08 0.82 6.37
C LEU A 99 5.57 1.30 7.75
N ARG A 100 4.84 0.92 8.81
CA ARG A 100 5.18 1.31 10.18
C ARG A 100 6.39 0.56 10.75
N VAL A 101 6.67 -0.62 10.22
CA VAL A 101 7.69 -1.55 10.74
C VAL A 101 8.47 -2.12 9.55
N PRO A 102 9.78 -2.35 9.68
CA PRO A 102 10.53 -3.15 8.73
C PRO A 102 9.84 -4.49 8.47
N TRP A 103 9.92 -4.99 7.23
CA TRP A 103 9.31 -6.27 6.88
C TRP A 103 9.95 -7.42 7.68
N ASP A 104 9.13 -8.08 8.48
CA ASP A 104 9.41 -9.36 9.12
C ASP A 104 8.14 -10.21 8.99
N PRO A 105 8.14 -11.28 8.18
CA PRO A 105 6.96 -12.12 8.00
C PRO A 105 6.54 -12.80 9.32
N GLY A 106 7.49 -13.08 10.21
CA GLY A 106 7.25 -13.91 11.38
C GLY A 106 6.75 -15.33 11.05
N PRO A 107 6.59 -16.20 12.06
CA PRO A 107 6.32 -17.63 11.82
C PRO A 107 5.01 -17.92 11.08
N GLY A 108 3.99 -17.10 11.31
CA GLY A 108 2.66 -17.28 10.70
C GLY A 108 2.67 -17.02 9.19
N VAL A 109 3.24 -15.90 8.76
CA VAL A 109 3.31 -15.56 7.33
C VAL A 109 4.33 -16.45 6.63
N GLU A 110 5.44 -16.83 7.27
CA GLU A 110 6.37 -17.81 6.71
C GLU A 110 5.69 -19.14 6.39
N HIS A 111 4.80 -19.61 7.28
CA HIS A 111 4.01 -20.82 7.04
C HIS A 111 3.07 -20.64 5.84
N GLN A 112 2.39 -19.49 5.72
CA GLN A 112 1.53 -19.18 4.58
C GLN A 112 2.31 -19.09 3.27
N ILE A 113 3.50 -18.49 3.26
CA ILE A 113 4.39 -18.45 2.10
C ILE A 113 4.78 -19.86 1.68
N ARG A 114 5.20 -20.72 2.61
CA ARG A 114 5.55 -22.11 2.29
C ARG A 114 4.36 -22.89 1.72
N ARG A 115 3.15 -22.69 2.25
CA ARG A 115 1.92 -23.28 1.70
C ARG A 115 1.59 -22.76 0.31
N TYR A 116 1.74 -21.46 0.08
CA TYR A 116 1.54 -20.89 -1.25
C TYR A 116 2.49 -21.52 -2.26
N VAL A 117 3.79 -21.57 -1.92
CA VAL A 117 4.83 -22.12 -2.79
C VAL A 117 4.55 -23.59 -3.13
N SER A 118 4.20 -24.43 -2.15
CA SER A 118 3.94 -25.85 -2.39
C SER A 118 2.63 -26.13 -3.15
N GLN A 119 1.62 -25.26 -3.04
CA GLN A 119 0.32 -25.46 -3.67
C GLN A 119 0.18 -24.78 -5.04
N LYS A 120 0.88 -23.67 -5.26
CA LYS A 120 0.71 -22.80 -6.43
C LYS A 120 1.91 -22.74 -7.35
N LEU A 121 3.10 -23.13 -6.88
CA LEU A 121 4.32 -23.11 -7.66
C LEU A 121 4.87 -24.52 -7.85
N THR A 122 5.69 -24.68 -8.88
CA THR A 122 6.44 -25.92 -9.15
C THR A 122 7.78 -25.96 -8.40
N TRP A 123 7.95 -25.12 -7.39
CA TRP A 123 9.19 -25.07 -6.60
C TRP A 123 9.20 -26.24 -5.61
N ASP A 124 10.35 -26.92 -5.49
CA ASP A 124 10.55 -28.04 -4.56
C ASP A 124 11.64 -27.70 -3.52
N PRO A 125 11.38 -26.73 -2.62
CA PRO A 125 12.32 -26.35 -1.57
C PRO A 125 12.50 -27.49 -0.57
N ARG A 126 13.73 -27.99 -0.44
CA ARG A 126 14.08 -29.04 0.51
C ARG A 126 14.14 -28.50 1.94
N ARG A 127 14.21 -29.42 2.91
CA ARG A 127 14.36 -29.06 4.33
C ARG A 127 15.68 -28.32 4.53
N GLY A 128 15.61 -27.04 4.89
CA GLY A 128 16.77 -26.15 5.04
C GLY A 128 16.89 -25.09 3.94
N ASP A 129 16.14 -25.22 2.85
CA ASP A 129 16.12 -24.22 1.79
C ASP A 129 15.41 -22.94 2.24
N GLU A 130 16.04 -21.80 1.94
CA GLU A 130 15.53 -20.46 2.20
C GLU A 130 14.72 -19.96 1.00
N ILE A 131 13.45 -19.63 1.25
CA ILE A 131 12.63 -18.84 0.32
C ILE A 131 12.74 -17.41 0.79
N ARG A 132 13.41 -16.56 0.00
CA ARG A 132 13.54 -15.15 0.34
C ARG A 132 12.26 -14.43 -0.02
N SER A 133 11.82 -13.55 0.88
CA SER A 133 10.65 -12.73 0.66
C SER A 133 10.91 -11.28 0.96
N ASN A 134 10.38 -10.39 0.13
CA ASN A 134 10.43 -8.96 0.38
C ASN A 134 9.08 -8.32 0.04
N LEU A 135 8.58 -7.45 0.93
CA LEU A 135 7.41 -6.64 0.61
C LEU A 135 7.81 -5.38 -0.15
N PHE A 136 6.90 -4.95 -1.01
CA PHE A 136 6.95 -3.63 -1.59
C PHE A 136 5.55 -3.18 -1.94
N VAL A 137 5.40 -1.87 -2.10
CA VAL A 137 4.13 -1.27 -2.49
C VAL A 137 4.18 -0.90 -3.96
N GLN A 138 3.15 -1.28 -4.70
CA GLN A 138 2.93 -0.78 -6.04
C GLN A 138 1.46 -0.38 -6.16
N PHE A 139 1.22 0.84 -6.66
CA PHE A 139 -0.13 1.37 -6.88
C PHE A 139 -1.05 1.27 -5.64
N GLY A 140 -0.46 1.53 -4.47
CA GLY A 140 -1.16 1.46 -3.19
C GLY A 140 -1.51 0.04 -2.71
N GLU A 141 -1.09 -0.99 -3.45
CA GLU A 141 -1.24 -2.39 -3.07
C GLU A 141 0.09 -2.98 -2.61
N ILE A 142 -0.01 -3.92 -1.67
CA ILE A 142 1.15 -4.60 -1.10
C ILE A 142 1.39 -5.85 -1.91
N PHE A 143 2.57 -5.93 -2.49
CA PHE A 143 3.09 -7.08 -3.20
C PHE A 143 4.19 -7.73 -2.38
N ILE A 144 4.35 -9.03 -2.57
CA ILE A 144 5.48 -9.79 -2.07
C ILE A 144 6.26 -10.33 -3.26
N THR A 145 7.56 -10.07 -3.26
CA THR A 145 8.50 -10.79 -4.12
C THR A 145 8.89 -12.06 -3.39
N LEU A 146 8.70 -13.20 -4.03
CA LEU A 146 9.25 -14.48 -3.57
C LEU A 146 10.40 -14.88 -4.47
N ARG A 147 11.51 -15.32 -3.87
CA ARG A 147 12.68 -15.78 -4.60
C ARG A 147 13.19 -17.10 -4.07
N TYR A 148 13.42 -18.03 -4.99
CA TYR A 148 14.01 -19.34 -4.73
C TYR A 148 14.98 -19.68 -5.88
N HIS A 149 16.27 -19.84 -5.55
CA HIS A 149 17.35 -19.94 -6.53
C HIS A 149 17.32 -18.82 -7.60
N ALA A 150 17.15 -19.20 -8.87
CA ALA A 150 17.06 -18.31 -10.02
C ALA A 150 15.63 -17.87 -10.33
N HIS A 151 14.63 -18.39 -9.62
CA HIS A 151 13.23 -18.05 -9.83
C HIS A 151 12.82 -16.88 -8.93
N GLU A 152 12.16 -15.91 -9.53
CA GLU A 152 11.55 -14.78 -8.83
C GLU A 152 10.14 -14.60 -9.35
N ILE A 153 9.20 -14.43 -8.41
CA ILE A 153 7.82 -14.07 -8.73
C ILE A 153 7.37 -12.92 -7.86
N LYS A 154 6.39 -12.19 -8.38
CA LYS A 154 5.72 -11.09 -7.70
C LYS A 154 4.25 -11.38 -7.67
N ILE A 155 3.67 -11.36 -6.47
CA ILE A 155 2.25 -11.64 -6.27
C ILE A 155 1.64 -10.66 -5.27
N PRO A 156 0.33 -10.39 -5.34
CA PRO A 156 -0.36 -9.63 -4.31
C PRO A 156 -0.20 -10.33 -2.95
N PHE A 157 0.18 -9.59 -1.92
CA PHE A 157 0.34 -10.18 -0.58
C PHE A 157 -0.99 -10.73 -0.03
N ALA A 158 -2.12 -10.20 -0.49
CA ALA A 158 -3.45 -10.73 -0.19
C ALA A 158 -3.60 -12.22 -0.55
N ASP A 159 -2.89 -12.71 -1.55
CA ASP A 159 -2.96 -14.11 -1.95
C ASP A 159 -2.20 -15.03 -0.99
N ILE A 160 -1.13 -14.53 -0.35
CA ILE A 160 -0.46 -15.21 0.76
C ILE A 160 -1.35 -15.23 2.00
N GLU A 161 -1.97 -14.09 2.35
CA GLU A 161 -2.82 -13.98 3.54
C GLU A 161 -4.05 -14.90 3.52
N ARG A 162 -4.48 -15.35 2.32
CA ARG A 162 -5.61 -16.27 2.12
C ARG A 162 -5.25 -17.75 2.18
N MET A 163 -3.97 -18.10 2.33
CA MET A 163 -3.51 -19.50 2.44
C MET A 163 -3.91 -20.14 3.76
#